data_AF-A0A2P4XPQ0-F1
#
_entry.id   AF-A0A2P4XPQ0-F1
#
_cell.length_a   1.000
_cell.length_b   1.000
_cell.length_c   1.000
_cell.angle_alpha   90.00
_cell.angle_beta   90.00
_cell.angle_gamma   90.00
#
_symmetry.space_group_name_H-M   'P 1'
#
loop_
_entity.id
_entity.type
_entity.pdbx_description
1 polymer ?
#
loop_
_entity_poly.entity_id
_entity_poly.type
_entity_poly.pdbx_seq_one_letter_code
_entity_poly.pdbx_strand_id
1 'polypeptide(L)'
;MIQETATSIMSVGKPMEVAQKKKLFWLMRKNALEIPMDPTASDESSSSSSSTHRHHQKHESDHCASCKKSLTRIFSTAGSFCQICQKRVCSKCSVTKKLVIDATEKAVIIRPFNFCIGCILTARSYSSLEIHAEELTQRTHR
;
A
#
# COMPACT_ATOMS: atom_id res chain seq x y z
N MET A 1 2.83 -41.92 5.78
CA MET A 1 1.84 -41.01 6.41
C MET A 1 2.45 -39.63 6.72
N ILE A 2 3.22 -39.45 7.81
CA ILE A 2 3.73 -38.12 8.26
C ILE A 2 4.45 -37.34 7.14
N GLN A 3 5.29 -38.01 6.36
CA GLN A 3 6.07 -37.39 5.28
C GLN A 3 5.19 -36.86 4.13
N GLU A 4 4.06 -37.51 3.83
CA GLU A 4 3.10 -37.05 2.81
C GLU A 4 2.27 -35.85 3.32
N THR A 5 1.96 -35.84 4.62
CA THR A 5 1.35 -34.66 5.27
C THR A 5 2.29 -33.45 5.16
N ALA A 6 3.58 -33.65 5.41
CA ALA A 6 4.59 -32.59 5.33
C ALA A 6 4.77 -32.05 3.90
N THR A 7 4.88 -32.91 2.87
CA THR A 7 4.99 -32.45 1.47
C THR A 7 3.73 -31.73 1.00
N SER A 8 2.55 -32.21 1.38
CA SER A 8 1.27 -31.55 1.09
C SER A 8 1.20 -30.13 1.70
N ILE A 9 1.55 -29.98 2.98
CA ILE A 9 1.59 -28.67 3.65
C ILE A 9 2.63 -27.72 3.02
N MET A 10 3.79 -28.21 2.59
CA MET A 10 4.79 -27.38 1.92
C MET A 10 4.32 -26.90 0.53
N SER A 11 3.48 -27.67 -0.17
CA SER A 11 3.00 -27.33 -1.52
C SER A 11 2.21 -26.02 -1.57
N VAL A 12 1.37 -25.75 -0.56
CA VAL A 12 0.46 -24.57 -0.54
C VAL A 12 1.16 -23.24 -0.23
N GLY A 13 2.43 -23.27 0.19
CA GLY A 13 3.18 -22.07 0.57
C GLY A 13 3.36 -21.06 -0.59
N LYS A 14 3.68 -21.54 -1.80
CA LYS A 14 3.83 -20.69 -3.00
C LYS A 14 2.49 -20.10 -3.46
N PRO A 15 1.40 -20.88 -3.66
CA PRO A 15 0.06 -20.33 -3.93
C PRO A 15 -0.39 -19.30 -2.89
N MET A 16 -0.16 -19.57 -1.59
CA MET A 16 -0.50 -18.61 -0.52
C MET A 16 0.27 -17.30 -0.68
N GLU A 17 1.58 -17.32 -0.94
CA GLU A 17 2.34 -16.07 -1.08
C GLU A 17 1.89 -15.24 -2.29
N VAL A 18 1.53 -15.89 -3.40
CA VAL A 18 0.96 -15.24 -4.59
C VAL A 18 -0.40 -14.62 -4.27
N ALA A 19 -1.30 -15.35 -3.60
CA ALA A 19 -2.60 -14.83 -3.17
C ALA A 19 -2.43 -13.60 -2.26
N GLN A 20 -1.55 -13.65 -1.26
CA GLN A 20 -1.31 -12.54 -0.34
C GLN A 20 -0.67 -11.31 -1.02
N LYS A 21 0.21 -11.51 -2.03
CA LYS A 21 0.69 -10.42 -2.90
C LYS A 21 -0.44 -9.80 -3.71
N LYS A 22 -1.36 -10.62 -4.25
CA LYS A 22 -2.52 -10.15 -5.02
C LYS A 22 -3.48 -9.32 -4.17
N LYS A 23 -3.86 -9.79 -2.97
CA LYS A 23 -4.71 -9.01 -2.05
C LYS A 23 -4.09 -7.65 -1.71
N LEU A 24 -2.77 -7.61 -1.48
CA LEU A 24 -2.02 -6.40 -1.17
C LEU A 24 -2.00 -5.41 -2.35
N PHE A 25 -1.85 -5.91 -3.58
CA PHE A 25 -1.91 -5.08 -4.78
C PHE A 25 -3.32 -4.54 -5.06
N TRP A 26 -4.35 -5.38 -4.93
CA TRP A 26 -5.74 -4.97 -5.04
C TRP A 26 -6.09 -3.87 -4.04
N LEU A 27 -5.71 -4.03 -2.76
CA LEU A 27 -5.96 -3.00 -1.73
C LEU A 27 -5.24 -1.68 -2.05
N MET A 28 -4.00 -1.75 -2.54
CA MET A 28 -3.25 -0.57 -2.99
C MET A 28 -3.92 0.15 -4.17
N ARG A 29 -4.48 -0.60 -5.12
CA ARG A 29 -5.22 -0.03 -6.25
C ARG A 29 -6.57 0.55 -5.81
N LYS A 30 -7.30 -0.11 -4.91
CA LYS A 30 -8.58 0.35 -4.38
C LYS A 30 -8.42 1.66 -3.60
N ASN A 31 -7.48 1.69 -2.65
CA ASN A 31 -7.16 2.93 -1.92
C ASN A 31 -6.62 4.06 -2.81
N ALA A 32 -6.03 3.78 -3.98
CA ALA A 32 -5.60 4.80 -4.92
C ALA A 32 -6.76 5.42 -5.74
N LEU A 33 -7.89 4.72 -5.84
CA LEU A 33 -9.13 5.22 -6.48
C LEU A 33 -10.06 5.89 -5.46
N GLU A 34 -10.01 5.49 -4.20
CA GLU A 34 -10.81 6.03 -3.09
C GLU A 34 -10.24 7.34 -2.48
N ILE A 35 -9.20 7.95 -3.07
CA ILE A 35 -8.72 9.29 -2.70
C ILE A 35 -9.50 10.33 -3.53
N PRO A 36 -10.36 11.17 -2.91
CA PRO A 36 -11.03 12.24 -3.64
C PRO A 36 -10.03 13.32 -4.07
N MET A 37 -10.19 13.83 -5.29
CA MET A 37 -9.75 15.20 -5.59
C MET A 37 -10.89 16.12 -5.19
N ASP A 38 -10.72 16.93 -4.14
CA ASP A 38 -11.71 17.94 -3.72
C ASP A 38 -11.95 18.97 -4.84
N PRO A 39 -13.19 19.14 -5.34
CA PRO A 39 -13.50 20.05 -6.41
C PRO A 39 -14.33 21.25 -5.91
N THR A 40 -13.85 21.95 -4.88
CA THR A 40 -14.51 23.15 -4.32
C THR A 40 -13.54 24.31 -4.14
N ALA A 41 -13.62 25.26 -5.08
CA ALA A 41 -12.99 26.57 -4.98
C ALA A 41 -14.07 27.66 -5.19
N SER A 42 -14.41 28.35 -4.10
CA SER A 42 -15.16 29.62 -4.03
C SER A 42 -14.80 30.22 -2.67
N ASP A 43 -13.96 31.26 -2.60
CA ASP A 43 -14.29 32.69 -2.68
C ASP A 43 -15.06 33.18 -1.43
N GLU A 44 -14.71 34.25 -0.70
CA GLU A 44 -13.54 35.17 -0.63
C GLU A 44 -13.61 35.82 0.79
N SER A 45 -12.61 36.41 1.47
CA SER A 45 -11.24 36.87 1.15
C SER A 45 -10.36 36.76 2.43
N SER A 46 -9.20 37.39 2.69
CA SER A 46 -8.49 38.55 2.11
C SER A 46 -6.99 38.59 2.50
N SER A 47 -6.29 39.66 2.10
CA SER A 47 -5.02 40.27 2.62
C SER A 47 -4.08 39.46 3.55
N SER A 48 -2.77 39.32 3.31
CA SER A 48 -1.89 39.90 2.27
C SER A 48 -0.56 39.16 2.07
N SER A 49 -0.03 39.25 0.83
CA SER A 49 1.40 39.24 0.44
C SER A 49 2.38 38.18 0.99
N SER A 50 2.73 37.18 0.16
CA SER A 50 4.07 37.06 -0.49
C SER A 50 4.27 35.72 -1.22
N SER A 51 5.07 35.70 -2.28
CA SER A 51 5.17 34.57 -3.23
C SER A 51 6.37 33.65 -3.01
N THR A 52 6.14 32.36 -2.79
CA THR A 52 6.78 31.24 -3.53
C THR A 52 6.18 29.88 -3.14
N HIS A 53 6.16 28.94 -4.09
CA HIS A 53 5.85 27.51 -3.94
C HIS A 53 4.71 27.09 -2.96
N ARG A 54 3.48 26.99 -3.49
CA ARG A 54 2.38 26.23 -2.86
C ARG A 54 2.65 24.72 -2.88
N HIS A 55 3.63 24.25 -2.11
CA HIS A 55 3.73 22.83 -1.77
C HIS A 55 2.58 22.50 -0.82
N HIS A 56 1.78 21.45 -1.09
CA HIS A 56 0.89 20.92 -0.06
C HIS A 56 1.75 20.46 1.13
N GLN A 57 1.80 21.24 2.20
CA GLN A 57 2.36 20.81 3.48
C GLN A 57 1.38 19.86 4.15
N LYS A 58 1.32 18.63 3.64
CA LYS A 58 0.77 17.48 4.37
C LYS A 58 1.65 17.28 5.61
N HIS A 59 1.28 17.95 6.72
CA HIS A 59 2.07 18.09 7.95
C HIS A 59 2.81 16.79 8.27
N GLU A 60 4.12 16.79 7.99
CA GLU A 60 4.89 15.57 7.93
C GLU A 60 5.17 15.10 9.34
N SER A 61 4.38 14.15 9.83
CA SER A 61 4.49 13.70 11.21
C SER A 61 5.87 13.06 11.45
N ASP A 62 6.68 13.71 12.28
CA ASP A 62 7.98 13.23 12.79
C ASP A 62 7.91 11.92 13.59
N HIS A 63 6.75 11.27 13.62
CA HIS A 63 6.46 10.09 14.41
C HIS A 63 5.94 8.97 13.49
N CYS A 64 6.41 7.74 13.71
CA CYS A 64 5.94 6.58 12.95
C CYS A 64 4.43 6.39 13.14
N ALA A 65 3.66 6.40 12.05
CA ALA A 65 2.21 6.27 12.13
C ALA A 65 1.73 4.99 12.84
N SER A 66 2.50 3.89 12.75
CA SER A 66 2.21 2.60 13.39
C SER A 66 2.61 2.53 14.87
N CYS A 67 3.85 2.86 15.23
CA CYS A 67 4.36 2.69 16.60
C CYS A 67 4.55 3.99 17.40
N LYS A 68 4.16 5.14 16.84
CA LYS A 68 4.22 6.50 17.41
C LYS A 68 5.61 7.01 17.85
N LYS A 69 6.68 6.24 17.68
CA LYS A 69 8.06 6.66 17.99
C LYS A 69 8.55 7.75 17.03
N SER A 70 9.25 8.74 17.56
CA SER A 70 9.92 9.79 16.78
C SER A 70 10.92 9.20 15.77
N LEU A 71 11.02 9.87 14.62
CA LEU A 71 11.83 9.55 13.45
C LEU A 71 12.99 10.53 13.25
N THR A 72 12.98 11.68 13.95
CA THR A 72 13.93 12.79 13.85
C THR A 72 15.18 12.65 14.72
N ARG A 73 15.28 11.58 15.52
CA ARG A 73 16.49 11.28 16.30
C ARG A 73 17.64 10.89 15.37
N ILE A 74 18.84 11.41 15.63
CA ILE A 74 20.05 11.33 14.78
C ILE A 74 20.40 9.90 14.29
N PHE A 75 20.08 8.86 15.06
CA PHE A 75 20.32 7.45 14.71
C PHE A 75 19.10 6.70 14.13
N SER A 76 18.02 7.40 13.79
CA SER A 76 16.81 6.84 13.21
C SER A 76 16.92 6.76 11.69
N THR A 77 16.89 5.55 11.13
CA THR A 77 16.77 5.32 9.69
C THR A 77 15.58 6.09 9.12
N ALA A 78 15.78 6.85 8.03
CA ALA A 78 14.74 7.63 7.37
C ALA A 78 13.44 6.82 7.15
N GLY A 79 12.30 7.40 7.53
CA GLY A 79 11.01 6.73 7.48
C GLY A 79 10.49 6.59 6.05
N SER A 80 10.01 5.40 5.69
CA SER A 80 9.36 5.15 4.40
C SER A 80 7.87 5.50 4.43
N PHE A 81 7.31 5.93 3.29
CA PHE A 81 5.86 6.09 3.13
C PHE A 81 5.18 4.77 2.72
N CYS A 82 4.10 4.42 3.42
CA CYS A 82 3.27 3.27 3.05
C CYS A 82 2.42 3.59 1.82
N GLN A 83 2.52 2.78 0.77
CA GLN A 83 1.85 3.00 -0.52
C GLN A 83 0.32 2.79 -0.51
N ILE A 84 -0.26 2.33 0.61
CA ILE A 84 -1.71 2.18 0.79
C ILE A 84 -2.27 3.38 1.56
N CYS A 85 -1.84 3.58 2.81
CA CYS A 85 -2.37 4.65 3.66
C CYS A 85 -1.63 6.00 3.55
N GLN A 86 -0.56 6.09 2.74
CA GLN A 86 0.25 7.29 2.49
C GLN A 86 0.76 7.99 3.77
N LYS A 87 1.02 7.21 4.82
CA LYS A 87 1.57 7.65 6.12
C LYS A 87 3.02 7.18 6.28
N ARG A 88 3.86 8.00 6.92
CA ARG A 88 5.28 7.69 7.18
C ARG A 88 5.43 6.67 8.32
N VAL A 89 6.32 5.70 8.13
CA VAL A 89 6.65 4.67 9.14
C VAL A 89 8.15 4.42 9.24
N CYS A 90 8.65 4.07 10.43
CA CYS A 90 10.03 3.65 10.59
C CYS A 90 10.30 2.31 9.88
N SER A 91 11.57 2.02 9.61
CA SER A 91 12.05 0.76 9.04
C SER A 91 11.43 -0.47 9.72
N LYS A 92 11.42 -0.52 11.06
CA LYS A 92 10.84 -1.63 11.86
C LYS A 92 9.32 -1.80 11.73
N CYS A 93 8.60 -0.81 11.20
CA CYS A 93 7.17 -0.88 10.90
C CYS A 93 6.86 -0.93 9.41
N SER A 94 7.89 -0.98 8.55
CA SER A 94 7.79 -1.05 7.10
C SER A 94 8.12 -2.45 6.60
N VAL A 95 7.45 -2.87 5.53
CA VAL A 95 7.69 -4.13 4.84
C VAL A 95 7.70 -3.84 3.34
N THR A 96 8.87 -4.01 2.71
CA THR A 96 8.98 -3.94 1.26
C THR A 96 8.45 -5.23 0.62
N LYS A 97 7.57 -5.12 -0.36
CA LYS A 97 7.12 -6.27 -1.19
C LYS A 97 7.29 -5.96 -2.67
N LYS A 98 7.85 -6.93 -3.40
CA LYS A 98 7.85 -6.94 -4.87
C LYS A 98 6.47 -7.39 -5.35
N LEU A 99 5.81 -6.56 -6.14
CA LEU A 99 4.50 -6.81 -6.73
C LEU A 99 4.60 -6.77 -8.26
N VAL A 100 3.80 -7.60 -8.92
CA VAL A 100 3.55 -7.51 -10.37
C VAL A 100 2.60 -6.33 -10.58
N ILE A 101 2.98 -5.40 -11.45
CA ILE A 101 2.21 -4.20 -11.80
C ILE A 101 1.56 -4.34 -13.17
N ASP A 102 2.25 -5.01 -14.08
CA ASP A 102 1.76 -5.36 -15.40
C ASP A 102 2.30 -6.74 -15.80
N ALA A 103 1.53 -7.47 -16.60
CA ALA A 103 1.86 -8.80 -17.09
C ALA A 103 1.24 -8.99 -18.49
N THR A 104 2.07 -8.85 -19.50
CA THR A 104 1.74 -9.09 -20.91
C THR A 104 2.41 -10.37 -21.40
N GLU A 105 2.04 -10.86 -22.58
CA GLU A 105 2.70 -11.98 -23.25
C GLU A 105 4.22 -11.78 -23.42
N LYS A 106 4.67 -10.52 -23.49
CA LYS A 106 6.06 -10.14 -23.81
C LYS A 106 6.89 -9.76 -22.57
N ALA A 107 6.26 -9.32 -21.49
CA ALA A 107 6.95 -8.83 -20.30
C ALA A 107 6.09 -8.86 -19.03
N VAL A 108 6.73 -9.15 -17.89
CA VAL A 108 6.14 -9.04 -16.54
C VAL A 108 6.88 -7.96 -15.76
N ILE A 109 6.19 -6.86 -15.44
CA ILE A 109 6.78 -5.70 -14.77
C ILE A 109 6.62 -5.85 -13.26
N ILE A 110 7.74 -6.10 -12.58
CA ILE A 110 7.79 -6.26 -11.12
C ILE A 110 8.46 -5.05 -10.48
N ARG A 111 7.81 -4.42 -9.48
CA ARG A 111 8.35 -3.26 -8.76
C ARG A 111 8.27 -3.46 -7.23
N PRO A 112 9.23 -2.93 -6.45
CA PRO A 112 9.19 -2.96 -4.98
C PRO A 112 8.36 -1.80 -4.43
N PHE A 113 7.50 -2.08 -3.46
CA PHE A 113 6.66 -1.09 -2.76
C PHE A 113 6.78 -1.26 -1.26
N ASN A 114 6.71 -0.15 -0.52
CA ASN A 114 6.78 -0.14 0.94
C ASN A 114 5.37 -0.07 1.56
N PHE A 115 5.11 -0.93 2.54
CA PHE A 115 3.82 -0.99 3.23
C PHE A 115 4.04 -0.99 4.74
N CYS A 116 3.17 -0.34 5.50
CA CYS A 116 3.18 -0.50 6.95
C CYS A 116 2.62 -1.87 7.34
N ILE A 117 3.06 -2.41 8.48
CA ILE A 117 2.57 -3.70 8.99
C ILE A 117 1.04 -3.73 9.10
N GLY A 118 0.40 -2.60 9.47
CA GLY A 118 -1.05 -2.47 9.50
C GLY A 118 -1.71 -2.81 8.16
N CYS A 119 -1.32 -2.15 7.07
CA CYS A 119 -1.87 -2.42 5.74
C CYS A 119 -1.51 -3.82 5.21
N ILE A 120 -0.37 -4.41 5.61
CA ILE A 120 -0.06 -5.83 5.32
C ILE A 120 -1.08 -6.77 6.01
N LEU A 121 -1.49 -6.47 7.24
CA LEU A 121 -2.47 -7.26 7.97
C LEU A 121 -3.90 -7.04 7.41
N THR A 122 -4.29 -5.81 7.12
CA THR A 122 -5.57 -5.49 6.46
C THR A 122 -5.69 -6.16 5.09
N ALA A 123 -4.62 -6.17 4.29
CA ALA A 123 -4.59 -6.90 3.02
C ALA A 123 -4.80 -8.41 3.21
N ARG A 124 -4.31 -9.00 4.30
CA ARG A 124 -4.44 -10.44 4.57
C ARG A 124 -5.88 -10.86 4.89
N SER A 125 -6.65 -9.99 5.54
CA SER A 125 -8.00 -10.30 6.05
C SER A 125 -9.13 -10.30 5.02
N TYR A 126 -8.99 -9.63 3.87
CA TYR A 126 -10.01 -9.71 2.78
C TYR A 126 -10.14 -11.13 2.24
N SER A 127 -11.32 -11.54 1.75
CA SER A 127 -11.45 -12.84 1.09
C SER A 127 -10.74 -12.85 -0.28
N SER A 128 -10.08 -13.96 -0.60
CA SER A 128 -9.57 -14.19 -1.97
C SER A 128 -10.72 -14.32 -2.99
N LEU A 129 -11.91 -14.74 -2.54
CA LEU A 129 -13.09 -14.95 -3.39
C LEU A 129 -13.77 -13.62 -3.74
N GLU A 130 -13.98 -12.75 -2.75
CA GLU A 130 -14.56 -11.41 -2.93
C GLU A 130 -13.72 -10.58 -3.91
N ILE A 131 -12.40 -10.55 -3.70
CA ILE A 131 -11.46 -9.85 -4.59
C ILE A 131 -11.50 -10.43 -6.01
N HIS A 132 -11.65 -11.75 -6.16
CA HIS A 132 -11.77 -12.35 -7.48
C HIS A 132 -13.08 -11.98 -8.18
N ALA A 133 -14.20 -11.96 -7.46
CA ALA A 133 -15.50 -11.54 -7.98
C ALA A 133 -15.47 -10.05 -8.40
N GLU A 134 -14.94 -9.16 -7.54
CA GLU A 134 -14.81 -7.73 -7.84
C GLU A 134 -13.92 -7.49 -9.09
N GLU A 135 -12.81 -8.21 -9.21
CA GLU A 135 -11.95 -8.16 -10.41
C GLU A 135 -12.62 -8.70 -11.68
N LEU A 136 -13.49 -9.71 -11.58
CA LEU A 136 -14.23 -10.23 -12.74
C LEU A 136 -15.26 -9.20 -13.21
N THR A 137 -16.05 -8.63 -12.30
CA THR A 137 -17.00 -7.55 -12.64
C THR A 137 -16.28 -6.36 -13.28
N GLN A 138 -15.11 -5.94 -12.77
CA GLN A 138 -14.30 -4.88 -13.37
C GLN A 138 -13.72 -5.22 -14.75
N ARG A 139 -13.71 -6.48 -15.18
CA ARG A 139 -13.30 -6.90 -16.54
C ARG A 139 -14.48 -6.97 -17.50
N THR A 140 -15.68 -7.35 -17.04
CA THR A 140 -16.89 -7.42 -17.88
C THR A 140 -17.40 -6.03 -18.28
N HIS A 141 -16.95 -4.96 -17.60
CA HIS A 141 -17.22 -3.56 -17.94
C HIS A 141 -16.05 -2.86 -18.69
N ARG A 142 -15.23 -3.62 -19.43
CA ARG A 142 -14.08 -3.12 -20.21
C ARG A 142 -14.06 -3.67 -21.62
#